data_AF-A0A3N0G0P5-F1
#
_entry.id   AF-A0A3N0G0P5-F1
#
_cell.length_a   1.000
_cell.length_b   1.000
_cell.length_c   1.000
_cell.angle_alpha   90.00
_cell.angle_beta   90.00
_cell.angle_gamma   90.00
#
_symmetry.space_group_name_H-M   'P 1'
#
loop_
_entity.id
_entity.type
_entity.pdbx_description
1 polymer ?
#
loop_
_entity_poly.entity_id
_entity_poly.type
_entity_poly.pdbx_seq_one_letter_code
_entity_poly.pdbx_strand_id
1 'polypeptide(L)'
;MKLVKIIRVPNFEKILEDYMSKNDRTKPKYGNDKFLDYAKKIINHPNYQGMPDILGERGEIQWEAPSNRKSGKFKDTHQKRREWWRQKALSIGIDPNKDSTWISKTAKSIHPFGEKPCKTCGKVLKIAYAYPNKYLFARIRSLPYIDETFELSEVEHVCDLLVRLDNHFGSKLYEDLPKLFATTSINIPTLAKDLDAWEKFLRNVYIPQEPRMLSPGAMSNPPDRFDGFHSFNRCCRATADTGRSQENLKSYVTDRRVFEYWVDGDWVAADRLMGQVRSNPIFEQENCFNAVQGGVHPKPCQADHIGPISLGFTHRPQFQLLCKTCNSGKNNRMYASDVRLLIDVEEAGESVISWFAKELWDRRKAAVKDAETALRLSKLLRDNRHTYMSLLKELLDHGFYTFLTSLLHLEAADFDPEFVGLRTNNHLTYFDSITKNPRTTKYATEQKARRIRIAFTSLADYHKKKNRNAFIISNDHSAVELSAGLAKLKKLSLLTNGLDQKIASIINTDQVSEADLRALANSLPEVLSANSAALLSIQDHFAQGMREVGKELDSMWSADRYVRSAPGEIIE
;
A
#
# COMPACT_ATOMS: atom_id res chain seq x y z
N MET A 1 24.78 3.04 49.98
CA MET A 1 23.43 2.47 49.86
C MET A 1 22.46 3.57 49.41
N LYS A 2 21.99 3.56 48.16
CA LYS A 2 20.94 4.49 47.69
C LYS A 2 19.57 3.87 48.01
N LEU A 3 18.76 4.61 48.79
CA LEU A 3 17.38 4.26 49.15
C LEU A 3 16.53 4.06 47.89
N VAL A 4 16.02 2.83 47.72
CA VAL A 4 14.99 2.49 46.74
C VAL A 4 13.69 3.18 47.16
N LYS A 5 13.24 4.18 46.40
CA LYS A 5 11.91 4.77 46.58
C LYS A 5 10.87 3.71 46.19
N ILE A 6 10.23 3.11 47.19
CA ILE A 6 9.04 2.27 47.02
C ILE A 6 7.94 3.17 46.42
N ILE A 7 7.59 2.93 45.17
CA ILE A 7 6.46 3.58 44.51
C ILE A 7 5.19 3.07 45.20
N ARG A 8 4.51 3.92 45.99
CA ARG A 8 3.20 3.59 46.55
C ARG A 8 2.20 3.48 45.41
N VAL A 9 1.69 2.27 45.20
CA VAL A 9 0.58 1.99 44.27
C VAL A 9 -0.67 2.74 44.79
N PRO A 10 -1.38 3.52 43.94
CA PRO A 10 -2.62 4.17 44.36
C PRO A 10 -3.65 3.14 44.80
N ASN A 11 -4.45 3.48 45.82
CA ASN A 11 -5.58 2.65 46.24
C ASN A 11 -6.69 2.75 45.18
N PHE A 12 -6.68 1.82 44.22
CA PHE A 12 -7.60 1.79 43.09
C PHE A 12 -9.05 1.55 43.48
N GLU A 13 -9.31 0.86 44.59
CA GLU A 13 -10.68 0.64 45.09
C GLU A 13 -11.29 1.97 45.54
N LYS A 14 -10.52 2.77 46.29
CA LYS A 14 -10.95 4.10 46.73
C LYS A 14 -11.21 5.08 45.58
N ILE A 15 -10.39 5.05 44.52
CA ILE A 15 -10.59 5.87 43.32
C ILE A 15 -11.87 5.45 42.56
N LEU A 16 -12.17 4.15 42.54
CA LEU A 16 -13.39 3.61 41.95
C LEU A 16 -14.63 3.97 42.79
N GLU A 17 -14.55 3.88 44.12
CA GLU A 17 -15.61 4.32 45.04
C GLU A 17 -15.87 5.83 44.95
N ASP A 18 -14.83 6.66 44.93
CA ASP A 18 -14.91 8.11 44.76
C ASP A 18 -15.50 8.51 43.39
N TYR A 19 -15.37 7.63 42.39
CA TYR A 19 -15.96 7.82 41.06
C TYR A 19 -17.42 7.36 41.00
N MET A 20 -17.74 6.19 41.56
CA MET A 20 -19.10 5.65 41.62
C MET A 20 -20.03 6.49 42.50
N SER A 21 -19.48 7.17 43.52
CA SER A 21 -20.23 8.06 44.42
C SER A 21 -20.60 9.41 43.81
N LYS A 22 -19.96 9.86 42.72
CA LYS A 22 -20.19 11.19 42.13
C LYS A 22 -21.33 11.29 41.12
N ASN A 23 -22.06 10.19 40.87
CA ASN A 23 -23.35 10.13 40.17
C ASN A 23 -23.49 11.02 38.91
N ASP A 24 -22.41 11.17 38.15
CA ASP A 24 -22.43 11.87 36.86
C ASP A 24 -22.76 10.83 35.79
N ARG A 25 -23.92 10.97 35.13
CA ARG A 25 -24.50 10.00 34.19
C ARG A 25 -23.77 9.97 32.84
N THR A 26 -22.45 9.83 32.86
CA THR A 26 -21.66 9.45 31.69
C THR A 26 -20.87 8.21 32.06
N LYS A 27 -21.14 7.09 31.35
CA LYS A 27 -20.34 5.86 31.47
C LYS A 27 -18.86 6.25 31.45
N PRO A 28 -18.02 5.74 32.36
CA PRO A 28 -16.61 6.04 32.30
C PRO A 28 -16.08 5.76 30.90
N LYS A 29 -15.13 6.58 30.44
CA LYS A 29 -14.30 6.37 29.24
C LYS A 29 -13.44 5.09 29.31
N TYR A 30 -13.76 4.21 30.26
CA TYR A 30 -13.04 3.00 30.65
C TYR A 30 -13.86 1.79 30.16
N GLY A 31 -13.15 0.82 29.58
CA GLY A 31 -13.77 -0.34 28.94
C GLY A 31 -14.53 -1.26 29.89
N ASN A 32 -15.05 -2.35 29.35
CA ASN A 32 -15.66 -3.45 30.09
C ASN A 32 -14.81 -3.87 31.30
N ASP A 33 -15.45 -4.27 32.40
CA ASP A 33 -14.78 -4.61 33.67
C ASP A 33 -13.67 -5.67 33.50
N LYS A 34 -13.89 -6.67 32.65
CA LYS A 34 -12.86 -7.68 32.32
C LYS A 34 -11.61 -7.04 31.71
N PHE A 35 -11.80 -6.02 30.87
CA PHE A 35 -10.70 -5.27 30.29
C PHE A 35 -9.97 -4.41 31.31
N LEU A 36 -10.67 -3.84 32.30
CA LEU A 36 -10.04 -3.05 33.35
C LEU A 36 -9.23 -3.92 34.32
N ASP A 37 -9.76 -5.09 34.70
CA ASP A 37 -9.01 -6.08 35.48
C ASP A 37 -7.76 -6.57 34.72
N TYR A 38 -7.91 -6.90 33.44
CA TYR A 38 -6.79 -7.23 32.56
C TYR A 38 -5.76 -6.09 32.48
N ALA A 39 -6.18 -4.84 32.30
CA ALA A 39 -5.27 -3.70 32.22
C ALA A 39 -4.47 -3.53 33.51
N LYS A 40 -5.11 -3.69 34.68
CA LYS A 40 -4.45 -3.69 35.99
C LYS A 40 -3.42 -4.81 36.10
N LYS A 41 -3.74 -6.01 35.63
CA LYS A 41 -2.80 -7.14 35.61
C LYS A 41 -1.59 -6.85 34.71
N ILE A 42 -1.81 -6.29 33.53
CA ILE A 42 -0.74 -5.95 32.57
C ILE A 42 0.22 -4.90 33.13
N ILE A 43 -0.27 -3.79 33.69
CA ILE A 43 0.61 -2.72 34.18
C ILE A 43 1.49 -3.14 35.36
N ASN A 44 1.03 -4.14 36.13
CA ASN A 44 1.76 -4.68 37.28
C ASN A 44 2.61 -5.90 36.90
N HIS A 45 2.52 -6.41 35.67
CA HIS A 45 3.23 -7.60 35.26
C HIS A 45 4.72 -7.31 35.01
N PRO A 46 5.67 -8.14 35.50
CA PRO A 46 7.11 -7.93 35.33
C PRO A 46 7.56 -7.71 33.88
N ASN A 47 6.89 -8.37 32.93
CA ASN A 47 7.18 -8.21 31.49
C ASN A 47 7.12 -6.74 31.00
N TYR A 48 6.25 -5.91 31.62
CA TYR A 48 6.05 -4.50 31.28
C TYR A 48 6.75 -3.53 32.24
N GLN A 49 7.66 -4.02 33.09
CA GLN A 49 8.42 -3.19 34.02
C GLN A 49 9.16 -2.06 33.30
N GLY A 50 9.07 -0.86 33.85
CA GLY A 50 9.71 0.35 33.31
C GLY A 50 8.99 0.98 32.12
N MET A 51 7.80 0.50 31.73
CA MET A 51 7.00 1.11 30.66
C MET A 51 6.69 2.58 31.00
N PRO A 52 7.00 3.55 30.11
CA PRO A 52 6.78 4.96 30.39
C PRO A 52 5.31 5.38 30.49
N ASP A 53 5.07 6.38 31.34
CA ASP A 53 3.79 7.08 31.50
C ASP A 53 2.62 6.10 31.69
N ILE A 54 2.70 5.26 32.75
CA ILE A 54 1.69 4.22 33.05
C ILE A 54 0.36 4.84 33.47
N LEU A 55 0.41 5.94 34.24
CA LEU A 55 -0.76 6.61 34.79
C LEU A 55 -0.97 7.98 34.15
N GLY A 56 -2.23 8.30 33.88
CA GLY A 56 -2.71 9.60 33.44
C GLY A 56 -2.73 10.62 34.58
N GLU A 57 -3.20 11.83 34.27
CA GLU A 57 -3.24 12.94 35.24
C GLU A 57 -4.24 12.71 36.38
N ARG A 58 -5.28 11.90 36.16
CA ARG A 58 -6.33 11.60 37.15
C ARG A 58 -6.10 10.25 37.83
N GLY A 59 -4.91 9.66 37.68
CA GLY A 59 -4.56 8.36 38.24
C GLY A 59 -5.11 7.17 37.44
N GLU A 60 -5.71 7.42 36.28
CA GLU A 60 -6.17 6.39 35.36
C GLU A 60 -5.02 5.67 34.68
N ILE A 61 -5.26 4.45 34.18
CA ILE A 61 -4.27 3.77 33.34
C ILE A 61 -4.20 4.48 31.98
N GLN A 62 -3.03 5.00 31.65
CA GLN A 62 -2.74 5.60 30.35
C GLN A 62 -2.59 4.49 29.30
N TRP A 63 -3.70 3.90 28.85
CA TRP A 63 -3.65 2.74 27.96
C TRP A 63 -3.17 3.11 26.55
N GLU A 64 -3.76 4.16 25.97
CA GLU A 64 -3.44 4.61 24.61
C GLU A 64 -2.39 5.74 24.59
N ALA A 65 -1.44 5.66 23.65
CA ALA A 65 -0.39 6.65 23.42
C ALA A 65 -0.25 6.98 21.93
N PRO A 66 -1.25 7.63 21.29
CA PRO A 66 -1.24 7.90 19.86
C PRO A 66 -0.15 8.91 19.48
N SER A 67 0.43 8.75 18.29
CA SER A 67 1.50 9.60 17.75
C SER A 67 1.11 11.05 17.43
N ASN A 68 -0.19 11.37 17.40
CA ASN A 68 -0.71 12.67 16.97
C ASN A 68 -0.93 13.68 18.12
N ARG A 69 -0.53 13.36 19.36
CA ARG A 69 -0.63 14.32 20.47
C ARG A 69 0.34 15.49 20.27
N LYS A 70 -0.21 16.69 20.08
CA LYS A 70 0.58 17.90 19.79
C LYS A 70 1.06 18.65 21.04
N SER A 71 0.39 18.47 22.17
CA SER A 71 0.64 19.22 23.42
C SER A 71 0.24 18.41 24.65
N GLY A 72 0.57 18.92 25.84
CA GLY A 72 0.28 18.28 27.13
C GLY A 72 1.42 17.41 27.68
N LYS A 73 1.27 16.98 28.94
CA LYS A 73 2.28 16.21 29.70
C LYS A 73 2.70 14.90 29.01
N PHE A 74 1.77 14.30 28.27
CA PHE A 74 1.93 13.00 27.61
C PHE A 74 2.12 13.10 26.08
N LYS A 75 2.57 14.26 25.57
CA LYS A 75 2.81 14.44 24.13
C LYS A 75 3.90 13.49 23.59
N ASP A 76 4.90 13.19 24.41
CA ASP A 76 6.06 12.37 24.02
C ASP A 76 5.91 10.88 24.40
N THR A 77 4.78 10.48 24.98
CA THR A 77 4.58 9.10 25.47
C THR A 77 4.74 8.06 24.37
N HIS A 78 4.26 8.35 23.15
CA HIS A 78 4.42 7.45 22.00
C HIS A 78 5.90 7.14 21.73
N GLN A 79 6.77 8.17 21.71
CA GLN A 79 8.20 8.02 21.45
C GLN A 79 8.90 7.27 22.59
N LYS A 80 8.61 7.66 23.84
CA LYS A 80 9.15 6.98 25.03
C LYS A 80 8.80 5.49 25.05
N ARG A 81 7.55 5.14 24.75
CA ARG A 81 7.12 3.74 24.67
C ARG A 81 7.76 3.00 23.51
N ARG A 82 7.92 3.63 22.35
CA ARG A 82 8.61 3.02 21.21
C ARG A 82 10.04 2.63 21.57
N GLU A 83 10.74 3.50 22.31
CA GLU A 83 12.09 3.21 22.78
C GLU A 83 12.09 2.10 23.83
N TRP A 84 11.15 2.10 24.78
CA TRP A 84 10.99 0.98 25.71
C TRP A 84 10.79 -0.35 24.98
N TRP A 85 9.93 -0.38 23.95
CA TRP A 85 9.72 -1.57 23.13
C TRP A 85 11.00 -2.00 22.42
N ARG A 86 11.80 -1.05 21.90
CA ARG A 86 13.09 -1.33 21.25
C ARG A 86 14.05 -2.02 22.23
N GLN A 87 14.19 -1.48 23.44
CA GLN A 87 15.04 -2.07 24.48
C GLN A 87 14.53 -3.44 24.94
N LYS A 88 13.21 -3.59 25.08
CA LYS A 88 12.58 -4.87 25.42
C LYS A 88 12.84 -5.92 24.34
N ALA A 89 12.74 -5.56 23.06
CA ALA A 89 13.05 -6.45 21.93
C ALA A 89 14.49 -6.97 22.01
N LEU A 90 15.45 -6.06 22.19
CA LEU A 90 16.87 -6.42 22.34
C LEU A 90 17.09 -7.36 23.54
N SER A 91 16.40 -7.12 24.66
CA SER A 91 16.53 -7.96 25.86
C SER A 91 16.04 -9.41 25.68
N ILE A 92 15.21 -9.67 24.67
CA ILE A 92 14.70 -11.01 24.34
C ILE A 92 15.28 -11.56 23.03
N GLY A 93 16.37 -10.96 22.54
CA GLY A 93 17.09 -11.42 21.35
C GLY A 93 16.44 -11.08 20.01
N ILE A 94 15.47 -10.15 19.99
CA ILE A 94 14.87 -9.65 18.74
C ILE A 94 15.60 -8.37 18.33
N ASP A 95 16.27 -8.39 17.18
CA ASP A 95 17.03 -7.24 16.64
C ASP A 95 16.11 -6.30 15.83
N PRO A 96 15.83 -5.07 16.33
CA PRO A 96 15.00 -4.09 15.63
C PRO A 96 15.57 -3.62 14.28
N ASN A 97 16.88 -3.79 14.07
CA ASN A 97 17.56 -3.36 12.85
C ASN A 97 17.55 -4.43 11.75
N LYS A 98 17.17 -5.68 12.06
CA LYS A 98 17.13 -6.79 11.07
C LYS A 98 15.72 -7.23 10.71
N ASP A 99 14.74 -6.99 11.57
CA ASP A 99 13.38 -7.49 11.39
C ASP A 99 12.36 -6.36 11.43
N SER A 100 11.75 -6.03 10.29
CA SER A 100 10.71 -4.97 10.23
C SER A 100 9.44 -5.29 11.05
N THR A 101 9.27 -6.54 11.49
CA THR A 101 8.17 -6.99 12.36
C THR A 101 8.55 -7.09 13.84
N TRP A 102 9.76 -6.66 14.21
CA TRP A 102 10.35 -6.79 15.55
C TRP A 102 9.38 -6.41 16.67
N ILE A 103 8.65 -5.30 16.51
CA ILE A 103 7.82 -4.74 17.58
C ILE A 103 6.57 -5.58 17.82
N SER A 104 6.02 -6.18 16.76
CA SER A 104 4.87 -7.08 16.86
C SER A 104 5.27 -8.44 17.44
N LYS A 105 6.43 -8.97 17.03
CA LYS A 105 7.00 -10.19 17.62
C LYS A 105 7.29 -10.00 19.10
N THR A 106 7.91 -8.88 19.45
CA THR A 106 8.18 -8.52 20.86
C THR A 106 6.89 -8.47 21.66
N ALA A 107 5.85 -7.78 21.17
CA ALA A 107 4.55 -7.70 21.83
C ALA A 107 3.95 -9.08 22.10
N LYS A 108 4.00 -10.00 21.13
CA LYS A 108 3.51 -11.38 21.30
C LYS A 108 4.35 -12.18 22.29
N SER A 109 5.68 -12.11 22.18
CA SER A 109 6.62 -12.87 23.01
C SER A 109 6.54 -12.50 24.49
N ILE A 110 6.32 -11.21 24.81
CA ILE A 110 6.26 -10.75 26.20
C ILE A 110 4.84 -10.74 26.78
N HIS A 111 3.80 -10.99 25.97
CA HIS A 111 2.43 -10.90 26.44
C HIS A 111 2.13 -12.05 27.42
N PRO A 112 1.82 -11.77 28.69
CA PRO A 112 1.86 -12.79 29.75
C PRO A 112 0.77 -13.86 29.64
N PHE A 113 -0.37 -13.52 29.02
CA PHE A 113 -1.53 -14.42 28.99
C PHE A 113 -1.79 -15.07 27.62
N GLY A 114 -1.11 -14.64 26.55
CA GLY A 114 -1.45 -15.04 25.17
C GLY A 114 -2.86 -14.65 24.67
N GLU A 115 -3.69 -14.03 25.49
CA GLU A 115 -5.07 -13.61 25.19
C GLU A 115 -5.45 -12.35 25.94
N LYS A 116 -6.46 -11.63 25.44
CA LYS A 116 -6.96 -10.43 26.12
C LYS A 116 -8.47 -10.22 25.93
N PRO A 117 -9.15 -9.60 26.89
CA PRO A 117 -10.53 -9.14 26.74
C PRO A 117 -10.66 -7.96 25.77
N CYS A 118 -11.82 -7.84 25.14
CA CYS A 118 -12.20 -6.68 24.34
C CYS A 118 -12.58 -5.50 25.24
N LYS A 119 -12.07 -4.29 24.97
CA LYS A 119 -12.44 -3.07 25.70
C LYS A 119 -13.96 -2.78 25.64
N THR A 120 -14.64 -3.18 24.57
CA THR A 120 -16.08 -2.92 24.39
C THR A 120 -16.96 -3.97 25.07
N CYS A 121 -16.81 -5.25 24.71
CA CYS A 121 -17.72 -6.31 25.15
C CYS A 121 -17.12 -7.30 26.16
N GLY A 122 -15.84 -7.16 26.52
CA GLY A 122 -15.16 -8.08 27.45
C GLY A 122 -14.82 -9.46 26.89
N LYS A 123 -15.23 -9.81 25.66
CA LYS A 123 -14.91 -11.13 25.05
C LYS A 123 -13.40 -11.31 24.96
N VAL A 124 -12.90 -12.37 25.59
CA VAL A 124 -11.48 -12.75 25.58
C VAL A 124 -11.17 -13.50 24.30
N LEU A 125 -10.16 -13.04 23.57
CA LEU A 125 -9.66 -13.73 22.38
C LEU A 125 -8.13 -13.85 22.44
N LYS A 126 -7.58 -14.91 21.84
CA LYS A 126 -6.15 -15.12 21.71
C LYS A 126 -5.51 -14.07 20.82
N ILE A 127 -4.30 -13.63 21.15
CA ILE A 127 -3.50 -12.74 20.29
C ILE A 127 -2.85 -13.50 19.12
N ALA A 128 -2.82 -14.83 19.18
CA ALA A 128 -2.34 -15.72 18.13
C ALA A 128 -3.29 -15.77 16.93
N TYR A 129 -2.76 -16.11 15.76
CA TYR A 129 -3.50 -16.26 14.50
C TYR A 129 -4.34 -17.54 14.51
N ALA A 130 -5.37 -17.56 15.34
CA ALA A 130 -6.18 -18.74 15.61
C ALA A 130 -7.62 -18.64 15.09
N TYR A 131 -8.01 -17.50 14.51
CA TYR A 131 -9.39 -17.26 14.09
C TYR A 131 -9.49 -17.26 12.57
N PRO A 132 -10.40 -18.04 11.97
CA PRO A 132 -10.69 -18.00 10.55
C PRO A 132 -11.01 -16.59 10.04
N ASN A 133 -10.57 -16.30 8.82
CA ASN A 133 -10.90 -15.07 8.12
C ASN A 133 -11.68 -15.33 6.83
N LYS A 134 -12.07 -14.25 6.16
CA LYS A 134 -12.83 -14.29 4.90
C LYS A 134 -12.24 -15.21 3.82
N TYR A 135 -10.92 -15.41 3.79
CA TYR A 135 -10.27 -16.27 2.81
C TYR A 135 -10.51 -17.76 3.13
N LEU A 136 -10.37 -18.14 4.40
CA LEU A 136 -10.70 -19.50 4.83
C LEU A 136 -12.19 -19.77 4.68
N PHE A 137 -13.06 -18.81 5.02
CA PHE A 137 -14.50 -18.94 4.81
C PHE A 137 -14.88 -19.14 3.35
N ALA A 138 -14.27 -18.39 2.43
CA ALA A 138 -14.52 -18.57 1.00
C ALA A 138 -14.14 -19.98 0.52
N ARG A 139 -13.04 -20.55 1.04
CA ARG A 139 -12.62 -21.93 0.72
C ARG A 139 -13.57 -22.96 1.29
N ILE A 140 -13.98 -22.80 2.55
CA ILE A 140 -14.94 -23.69 3.20
C ILE A 140 -16.27 -23.68 2.43
N ARG A 141 -16.79 -22.51 2.09
CA ARG A 141 -18.03 -22.36 1.30
C ARG A 141 -17.93 -22.89 -0.13
N SER A 142 -16.73 -23.07 -0.66
CA SER A 142 -16.53 -23.67 -2.00
C SER A 142 -16.60 -25.19 -2.00
N LEU A 143 -16.67 -25.82 -0.81
CA LEU A 143 -16.82 -27.26 -0.71
C LEU A 143 -18.26 -27.66 -1.08
N PRO A 144 -18.44 -28.67 -1.95
CA PRO A 144 -19.75 -28.98 -2.55
C PRO A 144 -20.78 -29.55 -1.57
N TYR A 145 -20.37 -29.84 -0.35
CA TYR A 145 -21.20 -30.41 0.71
C TYR A 145 -21.48 -29.43 1.85
N ILE A 146 -20.97 -28.19 1.77
CA ILE A 146 -21.23 -27.15 2.76
C ILE A 146 -22.28 -26.21 2.18
N ASP A 147 -23.45 -26.16 2.80
CA ASP A 147 -24.51 -25.24 2.43
C ASP A 147 -24.47 -23.93 3.24
N GLU A 148 -25.37 -23.01 2.90
CA GLU A 148 -25.46 -21.69 3.52
C GLU A 148 -25.92 -21.74 4.99
N THR A 149 -26.46 -22.87 5.45
CA THR A 149 -26.95 -23.03 6.83
C THR A 149 -25.81 -23.28 7.82
N PHE A 150 -24.63 -23.69 7.34
CA PHE A 150 -23.45 -23.84 8.19
C PHE A 150 -22.86 -22.47 8.56
N GLU A 151 -23.20 -21.99 9.75
CA GLU A 151 -22.74 -20.68 10.23
C GLU A 151 -21.23 -20.64 10.50
N LEU A 152 -20.57 -19.64 9.93
CA LEU A 152 -19.14 -19.37 10.13
C LEU A 152 -18.95 -18.10 10.96
N SER A 153 -18.15 -18.21 12.02
CA SER A 153 -17.93 -17.11 12.96
C SER A 153 -16.48 -16.61 12.93
N GLU A 154 -16.29 -15.31 12.77
CA GLU A 154 -14.96 -14.69 12.79
C GLU A 154 -14.27 -14.73 14.16
N VAL A 155 -14.98 -15.15 15.21
CA VAL A 155 -14.50 -15.16 16.60
C VAL A 155 -14.50 -16.56 17.20
N GLU A 156 -14.68 -17.58 16.37
CA GLU A 156 -14.54 -19.00 16.70
C GLU A 156 -13.10 -19.45 16.44
N HIS A 157 -12.51 -20.21 17.36
CA HIS A 157 -11.15 -20.71 17.18
C HIS A 157 -11.15 -21.75 16.07
N VAL A 158 -10.08 -21.81 15.26
CA VAL A 158 -9.99 -22.71 14.10
C VAL A 158 -10.15 -24.19 14.48
N CYS A 159 -9.63 -24.60 15.64
CA CYS A 159 -9.85 -25.95 16.18
C CYS A 159 -11.31 -26.20 16.54
N ASP A 160 -12.02 -25.23 17.13
CA ASP A 160 -13.44 -25.39 17.48
C ASP A 160 -14.28 -25.49 16.19
N LEU A 161 -13.94 -24.69 15.17
CA LEU A 161 -14.52 -24.81 13.83
C LEU A 161 -14.23 -26.19 13.22
N LEU A 162 -13.01 -26.72 13.37
CA LEU A 162 -12.64 -28.04 12.87
C LEU A 162 -13.50 -29.14 13.52
N VAL A 163 -13.67 -29.10 14.84
CA VAL A 163 -14.54 -30.02 15.58
C VAL A 163 -15.97 -29.97 15.04
N ARG A 164 -16.52 -28.78 14.79
CA ARG A 164 -17.86 -28.63 14.21
C ARG A 164 -17.96 -29.16 12.79
N LEU A 165 -16.96 -28.90 11.96
CA LEU A 165 -16.91 -29.42 10.59
C LEU A 165 -16.83 -30.96 10.61
N ASP A 166 -16.01 -31.54 11.49
CA ASP A 166 -15.88 -32.98 11.64
C ASP A 166 -17.20 -33.63 12.12
N ASN A 167 -17.82 -33.06 13.16
CA ASN A 167 -19.11 -33.53 13.67
C ASN A 167 -20.22 -33.53 12.61
N HIS A 168 -20.18 -32.59 11.65
CA HIS A 168 -21.24 -32.42 10.66
C HIS A 168 -20.96 -33.14 9.34
N PHE A 169 -19.68 -33.22 8.92
CA PHE A 169 -19.30 -33.72 7.59
C PHE A 169 -18.41 -34.96 7.62
N GLY A 170 -17.88 -35.35 8.78
CA GLY A 170 -17.14 -36.59 9.02
C GLY A 170 -15.94 -36.79 8.10
N SER A 171 -15.72 -38.04 7.67
CA SER A 171 -14.50 -38.48 6.98
C SER A 171 -14.16 -37.70 5.70
N LYS A 172 -15.18 -37.16 5.00
CA LYS A 172 -15.02 -36.40 3.76
C LYS A 172 -14.20 -35.12 3.96
N LEU A 173 -14.34 -34.49 5.13
CA LEU A 173 -13.63 -33.26 5.47
C LEU A 173 -12.11 -33.42 5.33
N TYR A 174 -11.56 -34.53 5.81
CA TYR A 174 -10.11 -34.76 5.89
C TYR A 174 -9.41 -34.80 4.53
N GLU A 175 -10.15 -35.07 3.46
CA GLU A 175 -9.62 -35.05 2.10
C GLU A 175 -9.43 -33.63 1.57
N ASP A 176 -10.21 -32.68 2.10
CA ASP A 176 -10.19 -31.28 1.70
C ASP A 176 -9.37 -30.38 2.63
N LEU A 177 -9.16 -30.78 3.90
CA LEU A 177 -8.36 -30.01 4.86
C LEU A 177 -6.98 -29.58 4.30
N PRO A 178 -6.23 -30.41 3.55
CA PRO A 178 -4.97 -29.97 2.94
C PRO A 178 -5.15 -28.78 1.99
N LYS A 179 -6.21 -28.79 1.16
CA LYS A 179 -6.52 -27.70 0.23
C LYS A 179 -7.01 -26.45 0.96
N LEU A 180 -7.80 -26.63 2.02
CA LEU A 180 -8.31 -25.54 2.84
C LEU A 180 -7.18 -24.75 3.50
N PHE A 181 -6.19 -25.44 4.06
CA PHE A 181 -5.10 -24.84 4.84
C PHE A 181 -3.81 -24.58 4.06
N ALA A 182 -3.62 -25.13 2.85
CA ALA A 182 -2.44 -24.86 2.05
C ALA A 182 -2.29 -23.36 1.70
N THR A 183 -1.06 -22.85 1.84
CA THR A 183 -0.71 -21.48 1.42
C THR A 183 0.61 -21.49 0.63
N THR A 184 0.97 -20.36 0.01
CA THR A 184 2.24 -20.24 -0.71
C THR A 184 3.47 -20.46 0.17
N SER A 185 3.33 -20.29 1.49
CA SER A 185 4.42 -20.43 2.47
C SER A 185 4.28 -21.65 3.37
N ILE A 186 3.17 -22.39 3.30
CA ILE A 186 2.89 -23.52 4.18
C ILE A 186 2.35 -24.66 3.34
N ASN A 187 3.19 -25.70 3.22
CA ASN A 187 2.79 -27.00 2.68
C ASN A 187 2.23 -27.85 3.81
N ILE A 188 1.12 -28.53 3.54
CA ILE A 188 0.50 -29.41 4.52
C ILE A 188 1.17 -30.78 4.45
N PRO A 189 1.71 -31.30 5.57
CA PRO A 189 2.30 -32.63 5.60
C PRO A 189 1.22 -33.71 5.45
N THR A 190 1.64 -34.93 5.15
CA THR A 190 0.73 -36.10 5.25
C THR A 190 0.34 -36.30 6.71
N LEU A 191 -0.93 -36.10 7.02
CA LEU A 191 -1.51 -36.26 8.35
C LEU A 191 -2.49 -37.44 8.35
N ALA A 192 -2.68 -38.04 9.52
CA ALA A 192 -3.74 -39.01 9.70
C ALA A 192 -5.12 -38.34 9.51
N LYS A 193 -6.09 -39.09 9.00
CA LYS A 193 -7.45 -38.61 8.69
C LYS A 193 -8.33 -38.63 9.94
N ASP A 194 -7.88 -37.97 10.99
CA ASP A 194 -8.59 -37.87 12.27
C ASP A 194 -8.41 -36.50 12.92
N LEU A 195 -9.34 -36.17 13.83
CA LEU A 195 -9.43 -34.86 14.46
C LEU A 195 -8.18 -34.54 15.30
N ASP A 196 -7.64 -35.52 16.03
CA ASP A 196 -6.49 -35.31 16.92
C ASP A 196 -5.23 -34.91 16.14
N ALA A 197 -4.93 -35.62 15.06
CA ALA A 197 -3.79 -35.32 14.19
C ALA A 197 -3.87 -33.89 13.62
N TRP A 198 -5.05 -33.49 13.16
CA TRP A 198 -5.27 -32.16 12.61
C TRP A 198 -5.28 -31.06 13.66
N GLU A 199 -5.91 -31.27 14.81
CA GLU A 199 -5.86 -30.32 15.91
C GLU A 199 -4.42 -30.09 16.40
N LYS A 200 -3.66 -31.17 16.57
CA LYS A 200 -2.26 -31.12 16.98
C LYS A 200 -1.41 -30.37 15.96
N PHE A 201 -1.60 -30.64 14.66
CA PHE A 201 -0.93 -29.89 13.59
C PHE A 201 -1.30 -28.40 13.62
N LEU A 202 -2.60 -28.08 13.74
CA LEU A 202 -3.06 -26.70 13.77
C LEU A 202 -2.45 -25.93 14.93
N ARG A 203 -2.46 -26.51 16.14
CA ARG A 203 -1.97 -25.86 17.37
C ARG A 203 -0.45 -25.69 17.39
N ASN A 204 0.29 -26.73 17.00
CA ASN A 204 1.74 -26.78 17.21
C ASN A 204 2.55 -26.31 16.01
N VAL A 205 1.97 -26.33 14.80
CA VAL A 205 2.70 -26.04 13.56
C VAL A 205 2.03 -24.93 12.77
N TYR A 206 0.72 -25.01 12.53
CA TYR A 206 0.05 -24.07 11.62
C TYR A 206 -0.15 -22.69 12.24
N ILE A 207 -0.79 -22.58 13.40
CA ILE A 207 -1.06 -21.30 14.09
C ILE A 207 0.24 -20.53 14.41
N PRO A 208 1.33 -21.16 14.91
CA PRO A 208 2.60 -20.47 15.18
C PRO A 208 3.26 -19.83 13.94
N GLN A 209 2.94 -20.31 12.74
CA GLN A 209 3.45 -19.73 11.48
C GLN A 209 2.67 -18.48 11.02
N GLU A 210 1.63 -18.07 11.75
CA GLU A 210 0.81 -16.88 11.46
C GLU A 210 0.23 -16.86 10.03
N PRO A 211 -0.50 -17.91 9.63
CA PRO A 211 -0.92 -18.13 8.26
C PRO A 211 -1.93 -17.07 7.82
N ARG A 212 -1.84 -16.66 6.55
CA ARG A 212 -2.77 -15.69 5.93
C ARG A 212 -4.25 -16.10 5.94
N MET A 213 -4.55 -17.38 6.19
CA MET A 213 -5.91 -17.93 6.29
C MET A 213 -6.55 -17.66 7.65
N LEU A 214 -5.74 -17.35 8.66
CA LEU A 214 -6.19 -17.04 10.00
C LEU A 214 -5.91 -15.57 10.33
N SER A 215 -6.44 -15.12 11.44
CA SER A 215 -6.27 -13.77 11.96
C SER A 215 -6.15 -13.82 13.47
N PRO A 216 -5.45 -12.85 14.08
CA PRO A 216 -5.38 -12.76 15.52
C PRO A 216 -6.69 -12.24 16.09
N GLY A 217 -7.00 -12.65 17.32
CA GLY A 217 -8.15 -12.14 18.06
C GLY A 217 -8.00 -10.67 18.46
N ALA A 218 -6.76 -10.22 18.66
CA ALA A 218 -6.40 -8.81 18.82
C ALA A 218 -5.21 -8.47 17.93
N MET A 219 -5.33 -7.43 17.10
CA MET A 219 -4.23 -7.00 16.23
C MET A 219 -3.14 -6.32 17.04
N SER A 220 -1.88 -6.58 16.68
CA SER A 220 -0.73 -5.84 17.21
C SER A 220 -0.85 -4.35 16.88
N ASN A 221 -0.65 -3.50 17.88
CA ASN A 221 -0.66 -2.04 17.77
C ASN A 221 0.33 -1.33 18.74
N PRO A 222 1.59 -1.77 18.86
CA PRO A 222 2.61 -1.02 19.60
C PRO A 222 3.18 0.14 18.74
N PRO A 223 3.67 1.23 19.35
CA PRO A 223 3.68 1.55 20.78
C PRO A 223 2.37 2.20 21.27
N ASP A 224 1.41 2.34 20.35
CA ASP A 224 0.13 3.02 20.52
C ASP A 224 -0.74 2.48 21.67
N ARG A 225 -0.56 1.21 22.03
CA ARG A 225 -1.26 0.50 23.12
C ARG A 225 -0.26 -0.08 24.09
N PHE A 226 -0.58 -0.01 25.38
CA PHE A 226 0.32 -0.40 26.47
C PHE A 226 0.76 -1.87 26.39
N ASP A 227 -0.20 -2.78 26.19
CA ASP A 227 0.03 -4.23 26.03
C ASP A 227 0.62 -4.61 24.66
N GLY A 228 0.65 -3.66 23.72
CA GLY A 228 1.04 -3.88 22.34
C GLY A 228 -0.09 -4.36 21.43
N PHE A 229 -1.35 -4.40 21.87
CA PHE A 229 -2.47 -4.89 21.07
C PHE A 229 -3.66 -3.91 21.05
N HIS A 230 -4.44 -3.98 19.99
CA HIS A 230 -5.60 -3.11 19.83
C HIS A 230 -6.59 -3.32 20.98
N SER A 231 -7.12 -2.21 21.52
CA SER A 231 -8.06 -2.24 22.65
C SER A 231 -9.32 -3.04 22.30
N PHE A 232 -9.76 -2.96 21.04
CA PHE A 232 -10.87 -3.73 20.50
C PHE A 232 -10.37 -5.01 19.83
N ASN A 233 -10.94 -6.13 20.28
CA ASN A 233 -10.72 -7.43 19.66
C ASN A 233 -11.55 -7.56 18.37
N ARG A 234 -11.29 -8.63 17.61
CA ARG A 234 -11.99 -8.97 16.35
C ARG A 234 -13.51 -8.92 16.46
N CYS A 235 -14.08 -9.24 17.62
CA CYS A 235 -15.52 -9.19 17.89
C CYS A 235 -16.17 -7.80 17.79
N CYS A 236 -15.43 -6.71 18.05
CA CYS A 236 -16.00 -5.35 18.05
C CYS A 236 -15.17 -4.35 17.25
N ARG A 237 -14.00 -4.73 16.74
CA ARG A 237 -13.08 -3.79 16.10
C ARG A 237 -13.70 -3.09 14.90
N ALA A 238 -14.43 -3.81 14.05
CA ALA A 238 -15.03 -3.24 12.84
C ALA A 238 -16.04 -2.12 13.13
N THR A 239 -16.72 -2.17 14.29
CA THR A 239 -17.75 -1.20 14.69
C THR A 239 -17.25 -0.14 15.67
N ALA A 240 -16.28 -0.48 16.53
CA ALA A 240 -15.76 0.41 17.56
C ALA A 240 -14.54 1.26 17.13
N ASP A 241 -13.83 0.86 16.07
CA ASP A 241 -12.66 1.59 15.53
C ASP A 241 -13.10 2.64 14.48
N THR A 242 -13.61 3.78 14.96
CA THR A 242 -14.18 4.84 14.12
C THR A 242 -13.13 5.57 13.26
N GLY A 243 -11.84 5.44 13.55
CA GLY A 243 -10.75 6.04 12.77
C GLY A 243 -10.42 5.30 11.47
N ARG A 244 -10.98 4.10 11.26
CA ARG A 244 -10.72 3.25 10.09
C ARG A 244 -11.99 2.50 9.65
N SER A 245 -13.06 3.23 9.30
CA SER A 245 -14.19 2.60 8.63
C SER A 245 -13.73 1.95 7.31
N GLN A 246 -14.37 0.85 6.89
CA GLN A 246 -14.04 0.22 5.61
C GLN A 246 -14.21 1.20 4.44
N GLU A 247 -15.21 2.06 4.54
CA GLU A 247 -15.50 3.12 3.57
C GLU A 247 -14.35 4.13 3.45
N ASN A 248 -13.83 4.60 4.59
CA ASN A 248 -12.66 5.49 4.62
C ASN A 248 -11.42 4.81 4.04
N LEU A 249 -11.22 3.51 4.27
CA LEU A 249 -10.09 2.77 3.70
C LEU A 249 -10.20 2.55 2.17
N LYS A 250 -11.43 2.46 1.63
CA LYS A 250 -11.64 2.29 0.19
C LYS A 250 -11.21 3.51 -0.62
N SER A 251 -11.28 4.72 -0.05
CA SER A 251 -10.91 5.97 -0.72
C SER A 251 -9.40 6.26 -0.72
N TYR A 252 -8.62 5.63 0.17
CA TYR A 252 -7.15 5.70 0.17
C TYR A 252 -6.53 4.76 -0.86
N VAL A 253 -6.80 5.00 -2.14
CA VAL A 253 -6.17 4.28 -3.26
C VAL A 253 -4.95 5.06 -3.70
N THR A 254 -3.86 4.35 -3.96
CA THR A 254 -2.68 4.93 -4.57
C THR A 254 -2.16 3.99 -5.64
N ASP A 255 -2.04 4.46 -6.88
CA ASP A 255 -1.37 3.69 -7.92
C ASP A 255 0.12 3.96 -7.87
N ARG A 256 0.88 3.02 -7.30
CA ARG A 256 2.33 3.15 -7.18
C ARG A 256 3.04 3.11 -8.54
N ARG A 257 2.40 2.61 -9.60
CA ARG A 257 3.02 2.41 -10.92
C ARG A 257 3.51 3.72 -11.52
N VAL A 258 2.87 4.84 -11.20
CA VAL A 258 3.32 6.17 -11.66
C VAL A 258 4.78 6.45 -11.23
N PHE A 259 5.13 6.05 -10.02
CA PHE A 259 6.49 6.19 -9.46
C PHE A 259 7.41 5.04 -9.86
N GLU A 260 6.87 3.83 -10.05
CA GLU A 260 7.67 2.68 -10.50
C GLU A 260 8.15 2.81 -11.95
N TYR A 261 7.38 3.50 -12.79
CA TYR A 261 7.69 3.74 -14.19
C TYR A 261 8.06 5.18 -14.51
N TRP A 262 8.15 6.04 -13.48
CA TRP A 262 8.61 7.43 -13.59
C TRP A 262 7.88 8.22 -14.69
N VAL A 263 6.54 8.11 -14.70
CA VAL A 263 5.68 8.77 -15.69
C VAL A 263 5.12 10.07 -15.13
N ASP A 264 4.74 10.98 -16.03
CA ASP A 264 4.15 12.26 -15.68
C ASP A 264 2.68 12.14 -15.24
N GLY A 265 2.10 13.25 -14.78
CA GLY A 265 0.67 13.40 -14.51
C GLY A 265 0.35 13.82 -13.07
N ASP A 266 -0.86 14.34 -12.87
CA ASP A 266 -1.37 14.72 -11.55
C ASP A 266 -1.83 13.46 -10.79
N TRP A 267 -0.84 12.75 -10.24
CA TRP A 267 -1.07 11.49 -9.55
C TRP A 267 -1.97 11.63 -8.31
N VAL A 268 -2.07 12.82 -7.71
CA VAL A 268 -2.98 13.06 -6.59
C VAL A 268 -4.42 13.13 -7.08
N ALA A 269 -4.67 13.89 -8.15
CA ALA A 269 -6.01 13.94 -8.76
C ALA A 269 -6.43 12.55 -9.23
N ALA A 270 -5.56 11.83 -9.92
CA ALA A 270 -5.86 10.51 -10.43
C ALA A 270 -6.12 9.51 -9.28
N ASP A 271 -5.27 9.46 -8.25
CA ASP A 271 -5.47 8.62 -7.06
C ASP A 271 -6.79 8.99 -6.34
N ARG A 272 -7.13 10.28 -6.28
CA ARG A 272 -8.37 10.78 -5.66
C ARG A 272 -9.61 10.31 -6.43
N LEU A 273 -9.60 10.41 -7.77
CA LEU A 273 -10.71 9.93 -8.60
C LEU A 273 -10.82 8.41 -8.55
N MET A 274 -9.71 7.67 -8.53
CA MET A 274 -9.76 6.22 -8.28
C MET A 274 -10.42 5.89 -6.94
N GLY A 275 -10.16 6.70 -5.90
CA GLY A 275 -10.85 6.63 -4.63
C GLY A 275 -12.36 6.85 -4.78
N GLN A 276 -12.76 7.89 -5.51
CA GLN A 276 -14.18 8.17 -5.80
C GLN A 276 -14.86 7.00 -6.51
N VAL A 277 -14.23 6.38 -7.52
CA VAL A 277 -14.78 5.19 -8.21
C VAL A 277 -15.10 4.04 -7.23
N ARG A 278 -14.37 3.92 -6.13
CA ARG A 278 -14.57 2.84 -5.13
C ARG A 278 -15.56 3.15 -4.03
N SER A 279 -15.83 4.42 -3.76
CA SER A 279 -16.59 4.85 -2.58
C SER A 279 -17.80 5.73 -2.89
N ASN A 280 -17.87 6.33 -4.09
CA ASN A 280 -18.93 7.24 -4.45
C ASN A 280 -20.12 6.45 -5.06
N PRO A 281 -21.35 6.61 -4.53
CA PRO A 281 -22.55 5.94 -5.04
C PRO A 281 -22.81 6.12 -6.55
N ILE A 282 -22.32 7.22 -7.15
CA ILE A 282 -22.41 7.47 -8.60
C ILE A 282 -21.86 6.30 -9.40
N PHE A 283 -20.76 5.67 -8.94
CA PHE A 283 -20.08 4.61 -9.67
C PHE A 283 -20.45 3.20 -9.21
N GLU A 284 -21.08 3.06 -8.05
CA GLU A 284 -21.35 1.74 -7.44
C GLU A 284 -22.27 0.88 -8.32
N GLN A 285 -23.23 1.53 -8.98
CA GLN A 285 -24.22 0.88 -9.84
C GLN A 285 -23.82 0.84 -11.32
N GLU A 286 -22.66 1.38 -11.68
CA GLU A 286 -22.21 1.39 -13.08
C GLU A 286 -21.87 0.00 -13.58
N ASN A 287 -22.32 -0.30 -14.80
CA ASN A 287 -22.00 -1.55 -15.47
C ASN A 287 -20.56 -1.52 -16.00
N CYS A 288 -19.95 -2.70 -16.10
CA CYS A 288 -18.67 -2.87 -16.78
C CYS A 288 -18.81 -2.45 -18.24
N PHE A 289 -17.81 -1.76 -18.79
CA PHE A 289 -17.75 -1.46 -20.22
C PHE A 289 -17.89 -2.73 -21.10
N ASN A 290 -17.35 -3.86 -20.64
CA ASN A 290 -17.46 -5.14 -21.35
C ASN A 290 -18.72 -5.94 -21.03
N ALA A 291 -19.70 -5.39 -20.31
CA ALA A 291 -20.92 -6.12 -19.92
C ALA A 291 -21.72 -6.64 -21.12
N VAL A 292 -21.62 -5.96 -22.27
CA VAL A 292 -22.26 -6.37 -23.53
C VAL A 292 -21.70 -7.66 -24.13
N GLN A 293 -20.52 -8.11 -23.70
CA GLN A 293 -19.84 -9.31 -24.22
C GLN A 293 -20.32 -10.61 -23.55
N GLY A 294 -21.36 -10.55 -22.71
CA GLY A 294 -21.82 -11.69 -21.91
C GLY A 294 -20.90 -12.01 -20.72
N GLY A 295 -21.26 -13.06 -19.98
CA GLY A 295 -20.53 -13.48 -18.77
C GLY A 295 -20.88 -12.70 -17.50
N VAL A 296 -20.26 -13.07 -16.38
CA VAL A 296 -20.51 -12.47 -15.07
C VAL A 296 -19.61 -11.25 -14.86
N HIS A 297 -20.21 -10.06 -14.78
CA HIS A 297 -19.52 -8.79 -14.55
C HIS A 297 -19.88 -8.22 -13.17
N PRO A 298 -19.11 -8.56 -12.11
CA PRO A 298 -19.44 -8.13 -10.75
C PRO A 298 -19.24 -6.62 -10.58
N LYS A 299 -20.18 -6.00 -9.87
CA LYS A 299 -20.11 -4.61 -9.37
C LYS A 299 -19.53 -4.57 -7.94
N PRO A 300 -19.02 -3.42 -7.47
CA PRO A 300 -18.75 -2.20 -8.24
C PRO A 300 -17.58 -2.38 -9.21
N CYS A 301 -17.59 -1.60 -10.29
CA CYS A 301 -16.47 -1.55 -11.22
C CYS A 301 -15.22 -0.92 -10.59
N GLN A 302 -14.08 -1.19 -11.20
CA GLN A 302 -12.79 -0.62 -10.85
C GLN A 302 -12.40 0.45 -11.87
N ALA A 303 -11.64 1.43 -11.41
CA ALA A 303 -10.99 2.41 -12.26
C ALA A 303 -9.87 1.73 -13.06
N ASP A 304 -10.06 1.60 -14.38
CA ASP A 304 -9.07 1.12 -15.33
C ASP A 304 -8.45 2.31 -16.10
N HIS A 305 -7.14 2.27 -16.28
CA HIS A 305 -6.41 3.31 -17.00
C HIS A 305 -6.66 3.22 -18.51
N ILE A 306 -7.02 4.36 -19.10
CA ILE A 306 -7.07 4.54 -20.55
C ILE A 306 -5.70 5.06 -20.96
N GLY A 307 -4.93 4.22 -21.67
CA GLY A 307 -3.48 4.41 -21.78
C GLY A 307 -2.77 3.85 -20.53
N PRO A 308 -2.22 2.64 -20.60
CA PRO A 308 -1.57 2.04 -19.43
C PRO A 308 -0.35 2.84 -18.97
N ILE A 309 -0.27 3.20 -17.67
CA ILE A 309 0.93 3.83 -17.05
C ILE A 309 2.20 3.07 -17.41
N SER A 310 2.12 1.75 -17.41
CA SER A 310 3.25 0.90 -17.75
C SER A 310 3.73 1.06 -19.19
N LEU A 311 3.09 1.84 -20.06
CA LEU A 311 3.55 2.14 -21.42
C LEU A 311 3.99 3.61 -21.58
N GLY A 312 4.06 4.38 -20.49
CA GLY A 312 4.48 5.78 -20.51
C GLY A 312 3.34 6.81 -20.54
N PHE A 313 2.08 6.36 -20.56
CA PHE A 313 0.93 7.24 -20.41
C PHE A 313 0.88 7.89 -19.03
N THR A 314 0.39 9.12 -18.97
CA THR A 314 0.36 9.91 -17.73
C THR A 314 -0.67 9.35 -16.74
N HIS A 315 -0.43 9.50 -15.44
CA HIS A 315 -1.44 9.15 -14.43
C HIS A 315 -2.46 10.28 -14.32
N ARG A 316 -3.43 10.26 -15.24
CA ARG A 316 -4.48 11.28 -15.37
C ARG A 316 -5.79 10.86 -14.71
N PRO A 317 -6.60 11.82 -14.20
CA PRO A 317 -7.88 11.53 -13.55
C PRO A 317 -8.98 11.24 -14.59
N GLN A 318 -8.82 10.22 -15.43
CA GLN A 318 -9.90 9.72 -16.28
C GLN A 318 -9.77 8.20 -16.41
N PHE A 319 -10.85 7.48 -16.10
CA PHE A 319 -10.85 6.02 -16.04
C PHE A 319 -12.02 5.40 -16.78
N GLN A 320 -11.76 4.23 -17.33
CA GLN A 320 -12.79 3.31 -17.81
C GLN A 320 -13.26 2.45 -16.65
N LEU A 321 -14.57 2.27 -16.51
CA LEU A 321 -15.17 1.40 -15.51
C LEU A 321 -15.18 -0.05 -16.01
N LEU A 322 -14.34 -0.88 -15.40
CA LEU A 322 -14.25 -2.31 -15.70
C LEU A 322 -14.50 -3.15 -14.44
N CYS A 323 -15.23 -4.26 -14.57
CA CYS A 323 -15.32 -5.24 -13.49
C CYS A 323 -13.92 -5.81 -13.18
N LYS A 324 -13.73 -6.36 -11.99
CA LYS A 324 -12.43 -6.88 -11.53
C LYS A 324 -11.80 -7.88 -12.52
N THR A 325 -12.60 -8.76 -13.12
CA THR A 325 -12.13 -9.76 -14.07
C THR A 325 -11.65 -9.11 -15.36
N CYS A 326 -12.42 -8.18 -15.93
CA CYS A 326 -12.05 -7.47 -17.15
C CYS A 326 -10.83 -6.57 -16.97
N ASN A 327 -10.74 -5.85 -15.85
CA ASN A 327 -9.57 -5.02 -15.53
C ASN A 327 -8.30 -5.89 -15.44
N SER A 328 -8.36 -6.99 -14.68
CA SER A 328 -7.24 -7.93 -14.59
C SER A 328 -6.88 -8.57 -15.94
N GLY A 329 -7.87 -8.85 -16.79
CA GLY A 329 -7.65 -9.42 -18.13
C GLY A 329 -7.04 -8.44 -19.12
N LYS A 330 -7.42 -7.16 -19.08
CA LYS A 330 -6.85 -6.10 -19.93
C LYS A 330 -5.38 -5.86 -19.60
N ASN A 331 -5.02 -5.82 -18.31
CA ASN A 331 -3.65 -5.61 -17.83
C ASN A 331 -3.00 -4.34 -18.42
N ASN A 332 -2.02 -4.47 -19.32
CA ASN A 332 -1.38 -3.36 -20.02
C ASN A 332 -1.69 -3.32 -21.52
N ARG A 333 -2.73 -4.04 -21.95
CA ARG A 333 -3.20 -4.02 -23.33
C ARG A 333 -3.97 -2.74 -23.58
N MET A 334 -3.65 -2.08 -24.67
CA MET A 334 -4.40 -0.94 -25.20
C MET A 334 -5.24 -1.40 -26.39
N TYR A 335 -6.48 -0.91 -26.47
CA TYR A 335 -7.38 -1.14 -27.60
C TYR A 335 -7.37 0.05 -28.56
N ALA A 336 -7.83 -0.16 -29.80
CA ALA A 336 -7.98 0.95 -30.76
C ALA A 336 -8.96 2.03 -30.25
N SER A 337 -9.98 1.66 -29.48
CA SER A 337 -10.88 2.61 -28.81
C SER A 337 -10.18 3.45 -27.74
N ASP A 338 -9.27 2.84 -26.97
CA ASP A 338 -8.46 3.59 -26.00
C ASP A 338 -7.62 4.66 -26.73
N VAL A 339 -6.99 4.29 -27.85
CA VAL A 339 -6.15 5.22 -28.65
C VAL A 339 -6.96 6.38 -29.20
N ARG A 340 -8.16 6.13 -29.74
CA ARG A 340 -9.04 7.20 -30.23
C ARG A 340 -9.42 8.17 -29.13
N LEU A 341 -9.84 7.64 -27.97
CA LEU A 341 -10.18 8.48 -26.83
C LEU A 341 -8.99 9.33 -26.36
N LEU A 342 -7.77 8.77 -26.37
CA LEU A 342 -6.56 9.51 -26.03
C LEU A 342 -6.21 10.60 -27.05
N ILE A 343 -6.50 10.39 -28.33
CA ILE A 343 -6.36 11.43 -29.36
C ILE A 343 -7.34 12.57 -29.09
N ASP A 344 -8.63 12.27 -28.86
CA ASP A 344 -9.66 13.28 -28.58
C ASP A 344 -9.31 14.13 -27.34
N VAL A 345 -8.76 13.47 -26.31
CA VAL A 345 -8.27 14.13 -25.09
C VAL A 345 -7.07 15.04 -25.37
N GLU A 346 -6.12 14.58 -26.19
CA GLU A 346 -4.96 15.40 -26.56
C GLU A 346 -5.36 16.60 -27.42
N GLU A 347 -6.34 16.45 -28.31
CA GLU A 347 -6.93 17.53 -29.11
C GLU A 347 -7.66 18.57 -28.23
N ALA A 348 -8.21 18.14 -27.09
CA ALA A 348 -8.76 19.02 -26.06
C ALA A 348 -7.68 19.76 -25.22
N GLY A 349 -6.40 19.51 -25.49
CA GLY A 349 -5.26 20.20 -24.86
C GLY A 349 -4.67 19.51 -23.63
N GLU A 350 -5.11 18.28 -23.31
CA GLU A 350 -4.54 17.52 -22.19
C GLU A 350 -3.28 16.72 -22.60
N SER A 351 -2.33 16.58 -21.67
CA SER A 351 -1.18 15.71 -21.87
C SER A 351 -1.51 14.26 -21.50
N VAL A 352 -1.59 13.39 -22.51
CA VAL A 352 -1.93 11.97 -22.34
C VAL A 352 -0.71 11.07 -22.13
N ILE A 353 0.46 11.48 -22.60
CA ILE A 353 1.68 10.66 -22.55
C ILE A 353 2.89 11.47 -22.06
N SER A 354 3.76 10.80 -21.30
CA SER A 354 4.95 11.42 -20.74
C SER A 354 5.92 11.88 -21.82
N TRP A 355 6.71 12.90 -21.51
CA TRP A 355 7.61 13.55 -22.48
C TRP A 355 8.55 12.57 -23.21
N PHE A 356 9.02 11.52 -22.53
CA PHE A 356 9.98 10.55 -23.09
C PHE A 356 9.38 9.64 -24.17
N ALA A 357 8.05 9.54 -24.25
CA ALA A 357 7.33 8.71 -25.20
C ALA A 357 6.52 9.51 -26.23
N LYS A 358 6.46 10.84 -26.09
CA LYS A 358 5.63 11.72 -26.92
C LYS A 358 5.91 11.59 -28.41
N GLU A 359 7.18 11.57 -28.82
CA GLU A 359 7.55 11.48 -30.24
C GLU A 359 6.98 10.22 -30.92
N LEU A 360 7.13 9.06 -30.26
CA LEU A 360 6.64 7.79 -30.79
C LEU A 360 5.11 7.77 -30.85
N TRP A 361 4.45 8.29 -29.81
CA TRP A 361 3.00 8.42 -29.78
C TRP A 361 2.49 9.29 -30.94
N ASP A 362 3.05 10.48 -31.13
CA ASP A 362 2.61 11.43 -32.15
C ASP A 362 2.75 10.86 -33.56
N ARG A 363 3.80 10.10 -33.83
CA ARG A 363 4.03 9.44 -35.12
C ARG A 363 3.07 8.29 -35.42
N ARG A 364 2.60 7.58 -34.38
CA ARG A 364 1.93 6.28 -34.55
C ARG A 364 0.49 6.21 -34.07
N LYS A 365 0.00 7.16 -33.27
CA LYS A 365 -1.38 7.16 -32.76
C LYS A 365 -2.43 7.05 -33.89
N ALA A 366 -2.24 7.77 -34.99
CA ALA A 366 -3.13 7.72 -36.16
C ALA A 366 -3.04 6.42 -36.99
N ALA A 367 -1.97 5.62 -36.80
CA ALA A 367 -1.81 4.35 -37.49
C ALA A 367 -2.58 3.20 -36.82
N VAL A 368 -3.12 3.41 -35.62
CA VAL A 368 -3.86 2.39 -34.88
C VAL A 368 -5.30 2.31 -35.37
N LYS A 369 -5.65 1.17 -36.00
CA LYS A 369 -6.98 0.94 -36.59
C LYS A 369 -7.70 -0.26 -35.99
N ASP A 370 -6.93 -1.20 -35.44
CA ASP A 370 -7.40 -2.51 -34.98
C ASP A 370 -6.57 -3.01 -33.77
N ALA A 371 -6.86 -4.23 -33.32
CA ALA A 371 -6.18 -4.84 -32.18
C ALA A 371 -4.70 -5.15 -32.44
N GLU A 372 -4.32 -5.46 -33.68
CA GLU A 372 -2.92 -5.79 -34.02
C GLU A 372 -2.06 -4.53 -33.96
N THR A 373 -2.50 -3.46 -34.61
CA THR A 373 -1.81 -2.18 -34.62
C THR A 373 -1.77 -1.52 -33.24
N ALA A 374 -2.81 -1.68 -32.41
CA ALA A 374 -2.80 -1.25 -31.02
C ALA A 374 -1.79 -2.03 -30.17
N LEU A 375 -1.70 -3.34 -30.36
CA LEU A 375 -0.70 -4.19 -29.71
C LEU A 375 0.72 -3.84 -30.15
N ARG A 376 0.91 -3.58 -31.43
CA ARG A 376 2.19 -3.17 -32.02
C ARG A 376 2.69 -1.86 -31.42
N LEU A 377 1.85 -0.83 -31.37
CA LEU A 377 2.16 0.42 -30.67
C LEU A 377 2.50 0.17 -29.20
N SER A 378 1.73 -0.68 -28.51
CA SER A 378 1.99 -1.03 -27.11
C SER A 378 3.36 -1.69 -26.90
N LYS A 379 3.83 -2.52 -27.84
CA LYS A 379 5.17 -3.12 -27.78
C LYS A 379 6.27 -2.08 -28.02
N LEU A 380 6.10 -1.17 -28.97
CA LEU A 380 7.05 -0.08 -29.23
C LEU A 380 7.19 0.85 -28.02
N LEU A 381 6.06 1.28 -27.44
CA LEU A 381 6.04 2.10 -26.23
C LEU A 381 6.69 1.40 -25.03
N ARG A 382 6.58 0.07 -24.94
CA ARG A 382 7.26 -0.71 -23.90
C ARG A 382 8.79 -0.64 -24.02
N ASP A 383 9.31 -0.71 -25.24
CA ASP A 383 10.76 -0.62 -25.52
C ASP A 383 11.26 0.83 -25.36
N ASN A 384 10.49 1.83 -25.79
CA ASN A 384 10.75 3.24 -25.52
C ASN A 384 10.87 3.49 -24.01
N ARG A 385 9.88 3.07 -23.22
CA ARG A 385 9.91 3.17 -21.75
C ARG A 385 11.06 2.38 -21.14
N HIS A 386 11.44 1.23 -21.70
CA HIS A 386 12.59 0.47 -21.19
C HIS A 386 13.92 1.20 -21.42
N THR A 387 14.05 1.87 -22.57
CA THR A 387 15.18 2.75 -22.89
C THR A 387 15.24 3.91 -21.90
N TYR A 388 14.11 4.58 -21.64
CA TYR A 388 14.02 5.64 -20.62
C TYR A 388 14.40 5.14 -19.21
N MET A 389 13.91 3.98 -18.78
CA MET A 389 14.30 3.39 -17.48
C MET A 389 15.80 3.05 -17.41
N SER A 390 16.46 2.83 -18.55
CA SER A 390 17.90 2.61 -18.63
C SER A 390 18.67 3.92 -18.49
N LEU A 391 18.19 4.99 -19.12
CA LEU A 391 18.69 6.35 -18.89
C LEU A 391 18.55 6.74 -17.40
N LEU A 392 17.39 6.54 -16.77
CA LEU A 392 17.21 6.84 -15.35
C LEU A 392 18.18 6.05 -14.46
N LYS A 393 18.47 4.79 -14.83
CA LYS A 393 19.45 3.98 -14.10
C LYS A 393 20.87 4.52 -14.25
N GLU A 394 21.24 4.96 -15.45
CA GLU A 394 22.52 5.62 -15.67
C GLU A 394 22.64 6.89 -14.82
N LEU A 395 21.59 7.71 -14.77
CA LEU A 395 21.56 8.90 -13.92
C LEU A 395 21.69 8.57 -12.42
N LEU A 396 21.06 7.48 -11.98
CA LEU A 396 21.16 6.98 -10.62
C LEU A 396 22.60 6.53 -10.29
N ASP A 397 23.24 5.81 -11.20
CA ASP A 397 24.60 5.28 -11.01
C ASP A 397 25.66 6.38 -10.98
N HIS A 398 25.43 7.46 -11.72
CA HIS A 398 26.25 8.67 -11.65
C HIS A 398 25.94 9.56 -10.44
N GLY A 399 24.93 9.21 -9.63
CA GLY A 399 24.59 9.93 -8.40
C GLY A 399 23.79 11.21 -8.61
N PHE A 400 23.08 11.37 -9.72
CA PHE A 400 22.28 12.59 -9.99
C PHE A 400 20.89 12.55 -9.32
N TYR A 401 20.88 12.37 -8.00
CA TYR A 401 19.67 12.16 -7.21
C TYR A 401 18.71 13.37 -7.21
N THR A 402 19.24 14.59 -7.21
CA THR A 402 18.45 15.83 -7.20
C THR A 402 17.65 15.97 -8.48
N PHE A 403 18.29 15.74 -9.63
CA PHE A 403 17.62 15.75 -10.93
C PHE A 403 16.59 14.63 -11.05
N LEU A 404 16.91 13.41 -10.61
CA LEU A 404 15.90 12.33 -10.58
C LEU A 404 14.68 12.75 -9.74
N THR A 405 14.90 13.32 -8.57
CA THR A 405 13.81 13.74 -7.68
C THR A 405 12.94 14.83 -8.31
N SER A 406 13.48 15.68 -9.19
CA SER A 406 12.70 16.71 -9.88
C SER A 406 11.69 16.14 -10.89
N LEU A 407 11.86 14.88 -11.32
CA LEU A 407 10.95 14.20 -12.25
C LEU A 407 9.72 13.57 -11.55
N LEU A 408 9.62 13.66 -10.22
CA LEU A 408 8.59 12.97 -9.44
C LEU A 408 7.28 13.76 -9.25
N HIS A 409 7.21 15.00 -9.74
CA HIS A 409 6.03 15.88 -9.63
C HIS A 409 5.46 15.92 -8.19
N LEU A 410 6.35 16.10 -7.21
CA LEU A 410 6.02 16.00 -5.78
C LEU A 410 5.08 17.12 -5.32
N GLU A 411 5.08 18.25 -6.00
CA GLU A 411 4.23 19.41 -5.76
C GLU A 411 2.74 19.09 -5.88
N ALA A 412 2.35 18.05 -6.63
CA ALA A 412 0.96 17.60 -6.66
C ALA A 412 0.44 17.24 -5.25
N ALA A 413 1.30 16.74 -4.35
CA ALA A 413 0.96 16.39 -2.98
C ALA A 413 0.51 17.58 -2.12
N ASP A 414 0.86 18.80 -2.53
CA ASP A 414 0.54 20.05 -1.82
C ASP A 414 -0.91 20.48 -2.05
N PHE A 415 -1.67 19.75 -2.87
CA PHE A 415 -3.07 20.03 -3.14
C PHE A 415 -3.98 18.86 -2.73
N ASP A 416 -5.22 19.20 -2.42
CA ASP A 416 -6.34 18.29 -2.23
C ASP A 416 -7.37 18.55 -3.33
N PRO A 417 -7.36 17.75 -4.41
CA PRO A 417 -8.21 17.98 -5.55
C PRO A 417 -9.67 17.60 -5.28
N GLU A 418 -10.58 18.44 -5.75
CA GLU A 418 -12.01 18.23 -5.74
C GLU A 418 -12.56 18.26 -7.16
N PHE A 419 -13.45 17.31 -7.49
CA PHE A 419 -14.02 17.16 -8.82
C PHE A 419 -15.40 17.80 -8.87
N VAL A 420 -15.55 18.86 -9.65
CA VAL A 420 -16.83 19.54 -9.87
C VAL A 420 -17.57 18.88 -11.03
N GLY A 421 -18.87 18.59 -10.87
CA GLY A 421 -19.69 18.00 -11.93
C GLY A 421 -19.34 16.54 -12.25
N LEU A 422 -18.82 15.80 -11.27
CA LEU A 422 -18.42 14.41 -11.43
C LEU A 422 -19.59 13.53 -11.88
N ARG A 423 -19.40 12.77 -12.96
CA ARG A 423 -20.42 11.92 -13.59
C ARG A 423 -19.79 10.74 -14.33
N THR A 424 -20.63 9.82 -14.78
CA THR A 424 -20.26 8.78 -15.74
C THR A 424 -20.93 9.05 -17.08
N ASN A 425 -20.23 8.82 -18.19
CA ASN A 425 -20.81 8.75 -19.53
C ASN A 425 -20.12 7.63 -20.30
N ASN A 426 -20.87 6.73 -20.95
CA ASN A 426 -20.33 5.56 -21.67
C ASN A 426 -19.27 4.77 -20.87
N HIS A 427 -19.57 4.53 -19.59
CA HIS A 427 -18.68 3.82 -18.65
C HIS A 427 -17.32 4.51 -18.41
N LEU A 428 -17.19 5.79 -18.75
CA LEU A 428 -16.02 6.63 -18.50
C LEU A 428 -16.34 7.66 -17.42
N THR A 429 -15.37 7.96 -16.57
CA THR A 429 -15.48 9.05 -15.59
C THR A 429 -15.30 10.41 -16.26
N TYR A 430 -16.20 11.35 -15.98
CA TYR A 430 -16.12 12.74 -16.44
C TYR A 430 -16.35 13.71 -15.29
N PHE A 431 -15.79 14.91 -15.40
CA PHE A 431 -16.01 16.04 -14.51
C PHE A 431 -15.86 17.32 -15.34
N ASP A 432 -16.40 18.43 -14.83
CA ASP A 432 -16.34 19.72 -15.54
C ASP A 432 -15.04 20.46 -15.23
N SER A 433 -14.56 20.38 -13.98
CA SER A 433 -13.29 20.97 -13.57
C SER A 433 -12.73 20.34 -12.29
N ILE A 434 -11.44 20.61 -12.01
CA ILE A 434 -10.76 20.24 -10.78
C ILE A 434 -10.44 21.50 -9.98
N THR A 435 -10.91 21.56 -8.74
CA THR A 435 -10.50 22.59 -7.77
C THR A 435 -9.30 22.07 -6.97
N LYS A 436 -8.19 22.82 -6.96
CA LYS A 436 -6.95 22.46 -6.25
C LYS A 436 -6.85 23.22 -4.93
N ASN A 437 -7.34 22.63 -3.85
CA ASN A 437 -7.27 23.25 -2.52
C ASN A 437 -5.90 23.03 -1.89
N PRO A 438 -5.20 24.06 -1.37
CA PRO A 438 -3.92 23.87 -0.70
C PRO A 438 -4.03 22.95 0.52
N ARG A 439 -3.10 22.00 0.64
CA ARG A 439 -3.07 21.05 1.74
C ARG A 439 -2.05 21.50 2.79
N THR A 440 -2.52 21.94 3.94
CA THR A 440 -1.68 22.44 5.05
C THR A 440 -1.28 21.36 6.07
N THR A 441 -1.59 20.09 5.79
CA THR A 441 -1.45 19.00 6.76
C THR A 441 -0.12 18.25 6.60
N LYS A 442 0.35 17.60 7.68
CA LYS A 442 1.52 16.69 7.65
C LYS A 442 1.43 15.61 6.56
N TYR A 443 0.21 15.28 6.12
CA TYR A 443 -0.04 14.25 5.11
C TYR A 443 0.66 14.52 3.78
N ALA A 444 0.81 15.78 3.35
CA ALA A 444 1.52 16.13 2.12
C ALA A 444 2.99 15.67 2.18
N THR A 445 3.70 16.02 3.26
CA THR A 445 5.08 15.58 3.51
C THR A 445 5.20 14.05 3.59
N GLU A 446 4.25 13.37 4.25
CA GLU A 446 4.24 11.89 4.30
C GLU A 446 4.11 11.27 2.91
N GLN A 447 3.24 11.83 2.06
CA GLN A 447 3.06 11.34 0.69
C GLN A 447 4.36 11.54 -0.10
N LYS A 448 4.93 12.75 -0.10
CA LYS A 448 6.20 13.05 -0.79
C LYS A 448 7.31 12.08 -0.38
N ALA A 449 7.52 11.90 0.93
CA ALA A 449 8.50 10.97 1.49
C ALA A 449 8.29 9.52 0.99
N ARG A 450 7.04 9.04 1.04
CA ARG A 450 6.67 7.70 0.56
C ARG A 450 6.93 7.55 -0.94
N ARG A 451 6.64 8.58 -1.75
CA ARG A 451 6.79 8.52 -3.21
C ARG A 451 8.25 8.50 -3.64
N ILE A 452 9.10 9.31 -3.00
CA ILE A 452 10.56 9.26 -3.16
C ILE A 452 11.04 7.83 -2.89
N ARG A 453 10.68 7.24 -1.74
CA ARG A 453 11.08 5.87 -1.40
C ARG A 453 10.67 4.85 -2.47
N ILE A 454 9.41 4.87 -2.91
CA ILE A 454 8.90 3.93 -3.92
C ILE A 454 9.65 4.10 -5.25
N ALA A 455 9.81 5.34 -5.72
CA ALA A 455 10.44 5.62 -7.02
C ALA A 455 11.89 5.10 -7.06
N PHE A 456 12.70 5.46 -6.07
CA PHE A 456 14.10 5.05 -6.06
C PHE A 456 14.30 3.55 -5.78
N THR A 457 13.52 2.96 -4.86
CA THR A 457 13.58 1.51 -4.59
C THR A 457 13.24 0.73 -5.87
N SER A 458 12.16 1.14 -6.54
CA SER A 458 11.71 0.46 -7.76
C SER A 458 12.67 0.66 -8.93
N LEU A 459 13.31 1.82 -9.08
CA LEU A 459 14.34 2.07 -10.09
C LEU A 459 15.56 1.16 -9.87
N ALA A 460 16.05 1.06 -8.63
CA ALA A 460 17.17 0.19 -8.27
C ALA A 460 16.83 -1.30 -8.50
N ASP A 461 15.60 -1.72 -8.19
CA ASP A 461 15.14 -3.09 -8.40
C ASP A 461 14.77 -3.39 -9.85
N TYR A 462 14.46 -2.38 -10.66
CA TYR A 462 13.97 -2.56 -12.02
C TYR A 462 14.95 -3.39 -12.86
N HIS A 463 16.23 -3.07 -12.79
CA HIS A 463 17.30 -3.72 -13.58
C HIS A 463 17.86 -4.99 -12.95
N LYS A 464 17.45 -5.37 -11.72
CA LYS A 464 17.84 -6.66 -11.12
C LYS A 464 17.14 -7.86 -11.79
N LYS A 465 16.03 -7.63 -12.49
CA LYS A 465 15.27 -8.68 -13.19
C LYS A 465 15.96 -9.07 -14.50
N LYS A 466 16.54 -10.27 -14.55
CA LYS A 466 17.32 -10.78 -15.71
C LYS A 466 16.49 -11.01 -16.99
N ASN A 467 15.20 -11.36 -16.89
CA ASN A 467 14.39 -11.81 -18.03
C ASN A 467 13.32 -10.79 -18.46
N ARG A 468 13.73 -9.55 -18.77
CA ARG A 468 12.78 -8.55 -19.30
C ARG A 468 12.67 -8.70 -20.81
N ASN A 469 11.45 -8.92 -21.31
CA ASN A 469 11.15 -8.85 -22.73
C ASN A 469 10.99 -7.39 -23.18
N ALA A 470 12.10 -6.65 -23.20
CA ALA A 470 12.18 -5.27 -23.67
C ALA A 470 13.62 -4.97 -24.13
N PHE A 471 13.79 -4.10 -25.12
CA PHE A 471 15.10 -3.78 -25.69
C PHE A 471 15.44 -2.31 -25.48
N ILE A 472 16.74 -2.03 -25.31
CA ILE A 472 17.28 -0.69 -25.24
C ILE A 472 17.56 -0.25 -26.68
N ILE A 473 17.02 0.90 -27.05
CA ILE A 473 17.18 1.49 -28.37
C ILE A 473 18.12 2.69 -28.24
N SER A 474 19.12 2.78 -29.11
CA SER A 474 20.06 3.89 -29.14
C SER A 474 20.59 4.05 -30.56
N ASN A 475 20.89 5.30 -30.94
CA ASN A 475 21.55 5.67 -32.18
C ASN A 475 22.50 6.85 -31.89
N ASP A 476 23.35 7.22 -32.84
CA ASP A 476 24.38 8.25 -32.63
C ASP A 476 23.77 9.59 -32.22
N HIS A 477 22.64 9.98 -32.82
CA HIS A 477 21.96 11.22 -32.49
C HIS A 477 21.41 11.22 -31.06
N SER A 478 20.81 10.12 -30.61
CA SER A 478 20.33 9.99 -29.23
C SER A 478 21.50 10.02 -28.25
N ALA A 479 22.61 9.33 -28.56
CA ALA A 479 23.80 9.32 -27.72
C ALA A 479 24.41 10.72 -27.55
N VAL A 480 24.44 11.54 -28.60
CA VAL A 480 24.91 12.94 -28.54
C VAL A 480 24.07 13.77 -27.57
N GLU A 481 22.74 13.73 -27.69
CA GLU A 481 21.84 14.51 -26.83
C GLU A 481 21.87 14.04 -25.38
N LEU A 482 21.88 12.73 -25.14
CA LEU A 482 21.99 12.19 -23.78
C LEU A 482 23.33 12.58 -23.13
N SER A 483 24.43 12.54 -23.90
CA SER A 483 25.75 12.98 -23.42
C SER A 483 25.80 14.48 -23.12
N ALA A 484 25.14 15.31 -23.92
CA ALA A 484 25.03 16.74 -23.68
C ALA A 484 24.24 17.03 -22.39
N GLY A 485 23.13 16.31 -22.17
CA GLY A 485 22.36 16.35 -20.93
C GLY A 485 23.19 15.97 -19.71
N LEU A 486 23.92 14.84 -19.78
CA LEU A 486 24.84 14.39 -18.72
C LEU A 486 25.95 15.41 -18.44
N ALA A 487 26.52 16.04 -19.46
CA ALA A 487 27.56 17.05 -19.30
C ALA A 487 27.04 18.31 -18.58
N LYS A 488 25.83 18.78 -18.93
CA LYS A 488 25.18 19.88 -18.20
C LYS A 488 24.83 19.48 -16.77
N LEU A 489 24.35 18.26 -16.58
CA LEU A 489 23.99 17.75 -15.26
C LEU A 489 25.21 17.61 -14.34
N LYS A 490 26.37 17.21 -14.86
CA LYS A 490 27.65 17.24 -14.12
C LYS A 490 27.98 18.64 -13.61
N LYS A 491 27.74 19.69 -14.41
CA LYS A 491 27.96 21.08 -13.98
C LYS A 491 26.97 21.50 -12.90
N LEU A 492 25.68 21.17 -13.06
CA LEU A 492 24.66 21.47 -12.04
C LEU A 492 24.92 20.71 -10.73
N SER A 493 25.39 19.47 -10.82
CA SER A 493 25.69 18.65 -9.66
C SER A 493 26.77 19.27 -8.76
N LEU A 494 27.66 20.12 -9.28
CA LEU A 494 28.58 20.89 -8.42
C LEU A 494 27.85 21.82 -7.44
N LEU A 495 26.67 22.32 -7.81
CA LEU A 495 25.82 23.17 -6.98
C LEU A 495 24.86 22.36 -6.10
N THR A 496 24.41 21.19 -6.58
CA THR A 496 23.45 20.33 -5.87
C THR A 496 24.10 19.18 -5.09
N ASN A 497 25.43 19.04 -5.11
CA ASN A 497 26.16 17.89 -4.56
C ASN A 497 25.79 17.58 -3.10
N GLY A 498 25.63 18.61 -2.26
CA GLY A 498 25.22 18.41 -0.87
C GLY A 498 23.85 17.75 -0.74
N LEU A 499 22.91 18.08 -1.63
CA LEU A 499 21.60 17.46 -1.69
C LEU A 499 21.66 16.06 -2.32
N ASP A 500 22.47 15.87 -3.37
CA ASP A 500 22.71 14.57 -3.98
C ASP A 500 23.24 13.56 -2.95
N GLN A 501 24.25 13.94 -2.18
CA GLN A 501 24.81 13.14 -1.08
C GLN A 501 23.79 12.87 0.03
N LYS A 502 22.96 13.87 0.38
CA LYS A 502 21.89 13.70 1.36
C LYS A 502 20.82 12.72 0.90
N ILE A 503 20.40 12.78 -0.36
CA ILE A 503 19.43 11.84 -0.92
C ILE A 503 20.05 10.43 -0.98
N ALA A 504 21.29 10.31 -1.46
CA ALA A 504 22.02 9.05 -1.53
C ALA A 504 22.13 8.37 -0.17
N SER A 505 22.50 9.11 0.88
CA SER A 505 22.65 8.57 2.24
C SER A 505 21.33 8.11 2.85
N ILE A 506 20.21 8.71 2.44
CA ILE A 506 18.89 8.28 2.90
C ILE A 506 18.45 7.02 2.15
N ILE A 507 18.61 6.99 0.83
CA ILE A 507 18.03 5.98 -0.05
C ILE A 507 18.86 4.70 -0.14
N ASN A 508 20.19 4.79 -0.06
CA ASN A 508 21.09 3.64 -0.18
C ASN A 508 21.31 2.89 1.16
N THR A 509 20.57 3.23 2.21
CA THR A 509 20.65 2.51 3.49
C THR A 509 19.78 1.24 3.46
N ASP A 510 20.25 0.19 4.14
CA ASP A 510 19.48 -1.05 4.32
C ASP A 510 18.11 -0.81 4.98
N GLN A 511 17.98 0.30 5.72
CA GLN A 511 16.72 0.78 6.29
C GLN A 511 16.56 2.28 6.11
N VAL A 512 15.80 2.67 5.08
CA VAL A 512 15.46 4.07 4.82
C VAL A 512 14.65 4.65 6.00
N SER A 513 15.21 5.66 6.65
CA SER A 513 14.58 6.38 7.76
C SER A 513 13.43 7.25 7.27
N GLU A 514 12.21 6.95 7.72
CA GLU A 514 11.02 7.77 7.43
C GLU A 514 11.13 9.19 8.00
N ALA A 515 11.94 9.42 9.05
CA ALA A 515 12.16 10.77 9.57
C ALA A 515 13.03 11.59 8.59
N ASP A 516 14.08 10.97 8.06
CA ASP A 516 15.02 11.64 7.15
C ASP A 516 14.37 11.89 5.78
N LEU A 517 13.54 10.95 5.29
CA LEU A 517 12.74 11.18 4.09
C LEU A 517 11.78 12.36 4.23
N ARG A 518 11.15 12.56 5.40
CA ARG A 518 10.28 13.73 5.63
C ARG A 518 11.07 15.02 5.67
N ALA A 519 12.22 15.01 6.34
CA ALA A 519 13.10 16.17 6.37
C ALA A 519 13.60 16.53 4.97
N LEU A 520 13.94 15.53 4.16
CA LEU A 520 14.29 15.69 2.75
C LEU A 520 13.13 16.27 1.95
N ALA A 521 11.92 15.68 2.06
CA ALA A 521 10.72 16.14 1.36
C ALA A 521 10.36 17.61 1.63
N ASN A 522 10.66 18.12 2.84
CA ASN A 522 10.45 19.52 3.17
C ASN A 522 11.53 20.46 2.60
N SER A 523 12.78 19.99 2.47
CA SER A 523 13.90 20.80 1.93
C SER A 523 13.96 20.84 0.40
N LEU A 524 13.37 19.84 -0.27
CA LEU A 524 13.44 19.71 -1.73
C LEU A 524 12.83 20.89 -2.51
N PRO A 525 11.63 21.39 -2.19
CA PRO A 525 10.95 22.39 -3.04
C PRO A 525 11.80 23.64 -3.28
N GLU A 526 12.44 24.18 -2.25
CA GLU A 526 13.27 25.38 -2.36
C GLU A 526 14.43 25.19 -3.34
N VAL A 527 15.17 24.08 -3.22
CA VAL A 527 16.30 23.77 -4.10
C VAL A 527 15.85 23.50 -5.53
N LEU A 528 14.75 22.77 -5.70
CA LEU A 528 14.19 22.49 -7.02
C LEU A 528 13.69 23.76 -7.72
N SER A 529 13.01 24.65 -6.99
CA SER A 529 12.54 25.93 -7.53
C SER A 529 13.71 26.84 -7.92
N ALA A 530 14.75 26.94 -7.08
CA ALA A 530 15.94 27.76 -7.36
C ALA A 530 16.72 27.30 -8.60
N ASN A 531 16.63 26.02 -8.97
CA ASN A 531 17.34 25.44 -10.11
C ASN A 531 16.40 25.05 -11.26
N SER A 532 15.13 25.44 -11.22
CA SER A 532 14.09 24.98 -12.16
C SER A 532 14.45 25.18 -13.63
N ALA A 533 14.95 26.35 -14.02
CA ALA A 533 15.36 26.64 -15.40
C ALA A 533 16.52 25.75 -15.89
N ALA A 534 17.49 25.46 -15.03
CA ALA A 534 18.60 24.57 -15.35
C ALA A 534 18.14 23.11 -15.47
N LEU A 535 17.29 22.66 -14.53
CA LEU A 535 16.70 21.33 -14.55
C LEU A 535 15.86 21.10 -15.82
N LEU A 536 15.03 22.08 -16.21
CA LEU A 536 14.25 22.04 -17.46
C LEU A 536 15.16 21.97 -18.69
N SER A 537 16.21 22.80 -18.76
CA SER A 537 17.16 22.75 -19.87
C SER A 537 17.89 21.41 -19.99
N ILE A 538 18.16 20.73 -18.87
CA ILE A 538 18.75 19.39 -18.85
C ILE A 538 17.72 18.35 -19.30
N GLN A 539 16.49 18.44 -18.78
CA GLN A 539 15.39 17.58 -19.21
C GLN A 539 15.15 17.71 -20.72
N ASP A 540 15.26 18.91 -21.29
CA ASP A 540 15.12 19.12 -22.73
C ASP A 540 16.11 18.29 -23.53
N HIS A 541 17.38 18.20 -23.12
CA HIS A 541 18.37 17.32 -23.78
C HIS A 541 17.97 15.85 -23.73
N PHE A 542 17.53 15.37 -22.57
CA PHE A 542 17.04 14.00 -22.45
C PHE A 542 15.77 13.77 -23.28
N ALA A 543 14.88 14.76 -23.35
CA ALA A 543 13.74 14.73 -24.24
C ALA A 543 14.17 14.66 -25.71
N GLN A 544 15.19 15.41 -26.14
CA GLN A 544 15.73 15.33 -27.51
C GLN A 544 16.28 13.92 -27.79
N GLY A 545 17.08 13.36 -26.89
CA GLY A 545 17.59 12.00 -27.02
C GLY A 545 16.46 10.97 -27.12
N MET A 546 15.42 11.11 -26.31
CA MET A 546 14.24 10.25 -26.37
C MET A 546 13.39 10.47 -27.63
N ARG A 547 13.41 11.66 -28.25
CA ARG A 547 12.82 11.88 -29.57
C ARG A 547 13.55 11.07 -30.64
N GLU A 548 14.87 11.08 -30.63
CA GLU A 548 15.65 10.25 -31.58
C GLU A 548 15.40 8.75 -31.38
N VAL A 549 15.26 8.29 -30.14
CA VAL A 549 14.79 6.93 -29.83
C VAL A 549 13.39 6.66 -30.40
N GLY A 550 12.48 7.63 -30.27
CA GLY A 550 11.13 7.54 -30.83
C GLY A 550 11.13 7.39 -32.35
N LYS A 551 11.98 8.15 -33.06
CA LYS A 551 12.16 8.03 -34.52
C LYS A 551 12.75 6.68 -34.93
N GLU A 552 13.70 6.16 -34.17
CA GLU A 552 14.27 4.83 -34.42
C GLU A 552 13.20 3.75 -34.31
N LEU A 553 12.44 3.76 -33.21
CA LEU A 553 11.33 2.83 -32.98
C LEU A 553 10.22 2.97 -34.04
N ASP A 554 9.95 4.19 -34.48
CA ASP A 554 9.03 4.47 -35.58
C ASP A 554 9.45 3.72 -36.85
N SER A 555 10.75 3.73 -37.19
CA SER A 555 11.29 3.00 -38.35
C SER A 555 11.05 1.48 -38.25
N MET A 556 11.00 0.95 -37.02
CA MET A 556 10.82 -0.47 -36.73
C MET A 556 9.35 -0.92 -36.72
N TRP A 557 8.39 -0.06 -37.04
CA TRP A 557 6.95 -0.40 -37.00
C TRP A 557 6.59 -1.71 -37.71
N SER A 558 7.26 -2.03 -38.82
CA SER A 558 7.01 -3.24 -39.61
C SER A 558 7.99 -4.38 -39.31
N ALA A 559 8.88 -4.23 -38.32
CA ALA A 559 9.84 -5.28 -37.97
C ALA A 559 9.14 -6.47 -37.29
N ASP A 560 9.61 -7.69 -37.58
CA ASP A 560 9.06 -8.97 -37.08
C ASP A 560 8.91 -9.03 -35.56
N ARG A 561 9.73 -8.28 -34.82
CA ARG A 561 9.61 -8.14 -33.37
C ARG A 561 8.25 -7.58 -32.93
N TYR A 562 7.75 -6.60 -33.67
CA TYR A 562 6.56 -5.84 -33.31
C TYR A 562 5.31 -6.37 -34.01
N VAL A 563 5.46 -6.81 -35.25
CA VAL A 563 4.41 -7.49 -36.02
C VAL A 563 4.15 -8.88 -35.42
N ARG A 564 2.91 -9.37 -35.50
CA ARG A 564 2.65 -10.82 -35.35
C ARG A 564 2.63 -11.42 -36.75
N SER A 565 3.46 -12.43 -37.02
CA SER A 565 3.39 -13.21 -38.25
C SER A 565 2.01 -13.87 -38.38
N ALA A 566 1.15 -13.27 -39.22
CA ALA A 566 -0.11 -13.71 -39.82
C ALA A 566 -1.22 -14.39 -38.96
N PRO A 567 -2.50 -14.18 -39.33
CA PRO A 567 -3.68 -14.49 -38.54
C PRO A 567 -4.22 -15.89 -38.84
N GLY A 568 -4.14 -16.79 -37.86
CA GLY A 568 -4.79 -18.12 -37.90
C GLY A 568 -5.31 -18.61 -36.56
N GLU A 569 -4.87 -18.03 -35.44
CA GLU A 569 -5.43 -18.34 -34.13
C GLU A 569 -6.59 -17.39 -33.82
N ILE A 570 -7.80 -17.87 -34.08
CA ILE A 570 -8.98 -17.43 -33.35
C ILE A 570 -8.67 -17.71 -31.88
N ILE A 571 -8.47 -16.66 -31.10
CA ILE A 571 -8.41 -16.75 -29.64
C ILE A 571 -9.85 -16.50 -29.17
N GLU A 572 -10.54 -17.57 -28.77
CA GLU A 572 -11.78 -17.52 -27.97
C GLU A 572 -11.57 -16.78 -26.64
#